data_AF-A0A4D4MG26-F1
#
_entry.id   AF-A0A4D4MG26-F1
#
_cell.length_a   1.000
_cell.length_b   1.000
_cell.length_c   1.000
_cell.angle_alpha   90.00
_cell.angle_beta   90.00
_cell.angle_gamma   90.00
#
_symmetry.space_group_name_H-M   'P 1'
#
loop_
_entity.id
_entity.type
_entity.pdbx_description
1 polymer ?
#
loop_
_entity_poly.entity_id
_entity_poly.type
_entity_poly.pdbx_seq_one_letter_code
_entity_poly.pdbx_strand_id
1 'polypeptide(L)'
;MMPAVSADLSKRLVPDELWELVAPLLPSFAARPQGGGTAPRDERAVFTAVVYVLTSGCAWRHLPPTFGTSSATAHRRFTVWTEVGLWRRLHRAVLDELGVRGEVDWTSAIVDAASVRAKRGDR
;
A
#
# COMPACT_ATOMS: atom_id res chain seq x y z
N MET A 1 -10.99 14.58 19.88
CA MET A 1 -11.95 14.34 18.79
C MET A 1 -11.27 14.70 17.47
N MET A 2 -10.65 13.74 16.77
CA MET A 2 -10.31 13.78 15.33
C MET A 2 -9.89 12.36 14.87
N PRO A 3 -10.80 11.54 14.31
CA PRO A 3 -10.38 10.42 13.46
C PRO A 3 -11.13 10.35 12.11
N ALA A 4 -11.80 11.42 11.67
CA ALA A 4 -12.53 11.40 10.39
C ALA A 4 -11.60 11.48 9.16
N VAL A 5 -10.47 12.19 9.25
CA VAL A 5 -9.59 12.47 8.10
C VAL A 5 -8.84 11.22 7.62
N SER A 6 -8.48 10.31 8.54
CA SER A 6 -7.72 9.10 8.19
C SER A 6 -8.57 8.09 7.42
N ALA A 7 -9.84 7.91 7.81
CA ALA A 7 -10.75 6.98 7.14
C ALA A 7 -11.14 7.44 5.73
N ASP A 8 -11.40 8.74 5.54
CA ASP A 8 -11.75 9.30 4.22
C ASP A 8 -10.56 9.22 3.24
N LEU A 9 -9.36 9.62 3.68
CA LEU A 9 -8.15 9.49 2.87
C LEU A 9 -7.81 8.03 2.56
N SER A 10 -8.05 7.12 3.52
CA SER A 10 -7.84 5.68 3.29
C SER A 10 -8.76 5.15 2.21
N LYS A 11 -10.05 5.51 2.22
CA LYS A 11 -10.99 5.11 1.17
C LYS A 11 -10.70 5.74 -0.19
N ARG A 12 -10.19 6.98 -0.21
CA ARG A 12 -9.81 7.66 -1.45
C ARG A 12 -8.53 7.11 -2.08
N LEU A 13 -7.53 6.78 -1.27
CA LEU A 13 -6.25 6.23 -1.75
C LEU A 13 -6.31 4.73 -1.97
N VAL A 14 -7.06 4.02 -1.13
CA VAL A 14 -7.25 2.58 -1.17
C VAL A 14 -8.75 2.28 -1.00
N PRO A 15 -9.53 2.38 -2.09
CA PRO A 15 -10.91 1.93 -2.13
C PRO A 15 -11.06 0.47 -1.69
N ASP A 16 -12.26 0.08 -1.27
CA ASP A 16 -12.53 -1.28 -0.79
C ASP A 16 -12.23 -2.31 -1.89
N GLU A 17 -12.56 -2.00 -3.14
CA GLU A 17 -12.32 -2.85 -4.32
C GLU A 17 -10.81 -3.05 -4.57
N LEU A 18 -10.01 -1.99 -4.43
CA LEU A 18 -8.56 -2.09 -4.54
C LEU A 18 -8.00 -2.90 -3.35
N TRP A 19 -8.57 -2.71 -2.17
CA TRP A 19 -8.17 -3.46 -0.99
C TRP A 19 -8.44 -4.96 -1.16
N GLU A 20 -9.59 -5.33 -1.71
CA GLU A 20 -9.95 -6.73 -2.00
C GLU A 20 -8.99 -7.40 -2.98
N LEU A 21 -8.46 -6.66 -3.97
CA LEU A 21 -7.46 -7.17 -4.90
C LEU A 21 -6.07 -7.30 -4.26
N VAL A 22 -5.67 -6.34 -3.42
CA VAL A 22 -4.30 -6.33 -2.85
C VAL A 22 -4.16 -7.21 -1.62
N ALA A 23 -5.17 -7.28 -0.76
CA ALA A 23 -5.14 -8.05 0.49
C ALA A 23 -4.66 -9.50 0.30
N PRO A 24 -5.13 -10.29 -0.70
CA PRO A 24 -4.65 -11.65 -0.92
C PRO A 24 -3.24 -11.72 -1.54
N LEU A 25 -2.76 -10.64 -2.14
CA LEU A 25 -1.42 -10.55 -2.74
C LEU A 25 -0.35 -10.14 -1.74
N LEU A 26 -0.75 -9.51 -0.63
CA LEU A 26 0.16 -9.12 0.42
C LEU A 26 0.81 -10.38 1.02
N PRO A 27 2.15 -10.43 1.11
CA PRO A 27 2.79 -11.55 1.77
C PRO A 27 2.30 -11.60 3.22
N SER A 28 1.97 -12.78 3.71
CA SER A 28 1.51 -12.94 5.09
C SER A 28 2.61 -12.49 6.05
N PHE A 29 2.38 -11.40 6.77
CA PHE A 29 3.24 -10.98 7.88
C PHE A 29 2.67 -11.46 9.21
N ALA A 30 2.12 -12.68 9.21
CA ALA A 30 1.52 -13.30 10.38
C ALA A 30 2.43 -13.16 11.60
N ALA A 31 1.78 -12.86 12.73
CA ALA A 31 2.41 -12.81 14.03
C ALA A 31 3.24 -14.09 14.25
N ARG A 32 4.45 -13.93 14.79
CA ARG A 32 5.32 -15.07 15.13
C ARG A 32 4.54 -16.07 15.99
N PRO A 33 4.69 -17.38 15.77
CA PRO A 33 4.01 -18.43 16.54
C PRO A 33 4.41 -18.48 18.02
N GLN A 34 5.47 -17.77 18.41
CA GLN A 34 5.88 -17.56 19.80
C GLN A 34 5.00 -16.45 20.40
N GLY A 35 3.87 -16.86 21.01
CA GLY A 35 2.84 -16.00 21.58
C GLY A 35 3.39 -14.71 22.20
N GLY A 36 2.86 -13.58 21.73
CA GLY A 36 3.40 -12.23 21.97
C GLY A 36 3.26 -11.30 20.76
N GLY A 37 2.52 -11.72 19.72
CA GLY A 37 2.27 -10.93 18.53
C GLY A 37 1.46 -9.70 18.86
N THR A 38 2.08 -8.53 18.72
CA THR A 38 1.39 -7.24 18.58
C THR A 38 0.18 -7.43 17.67
N ALA A 39 -0.98 -6.94 18.11
CA ALA A 39 -2.25 -6.97 17.39
C ALA A 39 -2.07 -6.78 15.88
N PRO A 40 -2.92 -7.41 15.03
CA PRO A 40 -2.81 -7.28 13.58
C PRO A 40 -2.63 -5.81 13.25
N ARG A 41 -1.43 -5.44 12.78
CA ARG A 41 -1.24 -4.08 12.27
C ARG A 41 -2.26 -3.97 11.15
N ASP A 42 -3.01 -2.87 11.13
CA ASP A 42 -3.94 -2.61 10.06
C ASP A 42 -3.14 -2.57 8.74
N GLU A 43 -3.12 -3.70 8.04
CA GLU A 43 -2.30 -3.87 6.83
C GLU A 43 -2.77 -2.93 5.74
N ARG A 44 -4.06 -2.58 5.77
CA ARG A 44 -4.64 -1.55 4.93
C ARG A 44 -4.12 -0.18 5.28
N ALA A 45 -3.98 0.16 6.57
CA ALA A 45 -3.39 1.43 6.98
C ALA A 45 -1.91 1.55 6.54
N VAL A 46 -1.15 0.46 6.66
CA VAL A 46 0.24 0.40 6.17
C VAL A 46 0.29 0.54 4.65
N PHE A 47 -0.59 -0.16 3.93
CA PHE A 47 -0.67 -0.08 2.47
C PHE A 47 -1.07 1.33 2.02
N THR A 48 -2.07 1.93 2.67
CA THR A 48 -2.52 3.30 2.43
C THR A 48 -1.39 4.31 2.63
N ALA A 49 -0.61 4.18 3.70
CA ALA A 49 0.54 5.03 3.95
C ALA A 49 1.61 4.93 2.86
N VAL A 50 1.88 3.71 2.37
CA VAL A 50 2.79 3.49 1.24
C VAL A 50 2.22 4.15 -0.02
N VAL A 51 0.96 3.88 -0.35
CA VAL A 51 0.28 4.48 -1.51
C VAL A 51 0.34 6.01 -1.45
N TYR A 52 0.08 6.62 -0.30
CA TYR A 52 0.19 8.06 -0.11
C TYR A 52 1.59 8.60 -0.47
N VAL A 53 2.65 7.95 0.01
CA VAL A 53 4.03 8.38 -0.28
C VAL A 53 4.36 8.19 -1.76
N LEU A 54 3.84 7.13 -2.38
CA LEU A 54 4.02 6.88 -3.81
C LEU A 54 3.33 7.93 -4.66
N THR A 55 2.06 8.25 -4.39
CA THR A 55 1.25 9.19 -5.18
C THR A 55 1.61 10.65 -4.93
N SER A 56 1.85 11.04 -3.67
CA SER A 56 2.25 12.42 -3.33
C SER A 56 3.70 12.75 -3.69
N GLY A 57 4.54 11.72 -3.87
CA GLY A 57 5.95 11.89 -4.14
C GLY A 57 6.79 12.32 -2.94
N CYS A 58 6.20 12.49 -1.74
CA CYS A 58 6.89 13.04 -0.58
C CYS A 58 8.01 12.12 -0.06
N ALA A 59 8.92 12.66 0.75
CA ALA A 59 9.87 11.80 1.45
C ALA A 59 9.16 10.98 2.55
N TRP A 60 9.66 9.78 2.84
CA TRP A 60 9.10 8.90 3.88
C TRP A 60 8.99 9.58 5.26
N ARG A 61 9.94 10.47 5.59
CA ARG A 61 9.93 11.27 6.83
C ARG A 61 8.75 12.26 6.94
N HIS A 62 8.12 12.59 5.82
CA HIS A 62 6.95 13.48 5.78
C HIS A 62 5.63 12.69 5.81
N LEU A 63 5.68 11.37 6.01
CA LEU A 63 4.47 10.57 6.20
C LEU A 63 3.71 11.09 7.44
N PRO A 64 2.44 11.50 7.29
CA PRO A 64 1.62 11.93 8.42
C PRO A 64 1.44 10.81 9.46
N PRO A 65 1.49 11.11 10.77
CA PRO A 65 1.27 10.12 11.82
C PRO A 65 -0.18 9.60 11.86
N THR A 66 -1.11 10.25 11.15
CA THR A 66 -2.54 9.91 11.08
C THR A 66 -2.84 8.55 10.45
N PHE A 67 -1.88 7.96 9.75
CA PHE A 67 -2.01 6.62 9.15
C PHE A 67 -1.78 5.46 10.15
N GLY A 68 -1.48 5.74 11.42
CA GLY A 68 -1.30 4.68 12.43
C GLY A 68 -0.08 3.78 12.19
N THR A 69 0.84 4.19 11.31
CA THR A 69 2.08 3.47 11.01
C THR A 69 3.26 4.44 11.02
N SER A 70 4.44 3.95 11.38
CA SER A 70 5.66 4.75 11.30
C SER A 70 6.22 4.75 9.88
N SER A 71 6.88 5.84 9.50
CA SER A 71 7.60 5.97 8.22
C SER A 71 8.58 4.82 7.97
N ALA A 72 9.30 4.39 9.02
CA ALA A 72 10.20 3.24 8.96
C ALA A 72 9.47 1.92 8.66
N THR A 73 8.29 1.71 9.24
CA THR A 73 7.47 0.52 8.99
C THR A 73 6.92 0.51 7.57
N ALA A 74 6.39 1.65 7.10
CA ALA A 74 5.90 1.81 5.74
C ALA A 74 7.01 1.59 4.71
N HIS A 75 8.20 2.17 4.93
CA HIS A 75 9.34 1.98 4.04
C HIS A 75 9.79 0.52 3.99
N ARG A 76 9.96 -0.14 5.15
CA ARG A 76 10.32 -1.58 5.19
C ARG A 76 9.32 -2.44 4.43
N ARG A 77 8.02 -2.15 4.58
CA ARG A 77 6.95 -2.89 3.89
C ARG A 77 6.99 -2.64 2.39
N PHE A 78 7.19 -1.39 1.96
CA PHE A 78 7.42 -1.06 0.56
C PHE A 78 8.59 -1.84 -0.05
N THR A 79 9.73 -1.92 0.65
CA THR A 79 10.89 -2.70 0.18
C THR A 79 10.54 -4.18 0.02
N VAL A 80 9.99 -4.82 1.06
CA VAL A 80 9.59 -6.24 0.99
C VAL A 80 8.59 -6.49 -0.13
N TRP A 81 7.57 -5.64 -0.26
CA TRP A 81 6.57 -5.75 -1.32
C TRP A 81 7.17 -5.61 -2.72
N THR A 82 8.15 -4.72 -2.88
CA THR A 82 8.86 -4.53 -4.14
C THR A 82 9.69 -5.77 -4.49
N GLU A 83 10.42 -6.32 -3.52
CA GLU A 83 11.24 -7.53 -3.67
C GLU A 83 10.40 -8.74 -4.07
N VAL A 84 9.25 -8.97 -3.42
CA VAL A 84 8.35 -10.08 -3.77
C VAL A 84 7.52 -9.83 -5.03
N GLY A 85 7.67 -8.65 -5.65
CA GLY A 85 7.01 -8.28 -6.89
C GLY A 85 5.52 -7.97 -6.75
N LEU A 86 5.07 -7.50 -5.57
CA LEU A 86 3.67 -7.15 -5.30
C LEU A 86 3.10 -6.23 -6.39
N TRP A 87 3.82 -5.17 -6.76
CA TRP A 87 3.34 -4.17 -7.72
C TRP A 87 3.02 -4.78 -9.10
N ARG A 88 3.84 -5.75 -9.55
CA ARG A 88 3.59 -6.46 -10.81
C ARG A 88 2.36 -7.37 -10.72
N ARG A 89 2.17 -8.04 -9.58
CA ARG A 89 1.01 -8.90 -9.35
C ARG A 89 -0.28 -8.09 -9.25
N LEU A 90 -0.22 -6.96 -8.53
CA LEU A 90 -1.33 -6.01 -8.44
C LEU A 90 -1.70 -5.47 -9.81
N HIS A 91 -0.71 -5.05 -10.62
CA HIS A 91 -0.97 -4.59 -11.98
C HIS A 91 -1.69 -5.63 -12.84
N ARG A 92 -1.28 -6.90 -12.75
CA ARG A 92 -1.96 -8.00 -13.46
C ARG A 92 -3.37 -8.22 -12.96
N ALA A 93 -3.57 -8.36 -11.64
CA ALA A 93 -4.89 -8.55 -11.05
C ALA A 93 -5.87 -7.43 -11.44
N VAL A 94 -5.36 -6.21 -11.53
CA VAL A 94 -6.12 -5.03 -11.96
C VAL A 94 -6.43 -5.10 -13.45
N LEU A 95 -5.48 -5.43 -14.31
CA LEU A 95 -5.76 -5.62 -15.74
C LEU A 95 -6.74 -6.77 -16.00
N ASP A 96 -6.68 -7.84 -15.21
CA ASP A 96 -7.57 -8.99 -15.33
C ASP A 96 -9.01 -8.62 -14.90
N GLU A 97 -9.18 -7.87 -13.80
CA GLU A 97 -10.48 -7.37 -13.34
C GLU A 97 -11.03 -6.24 -14.23
N LEU A 98 -10.15 -5.39 -14.79
CA LEU A 98 -10.51 -4.24 -15.63
C LEU A 98 -10.65 -4.58 -17.11
N GLY A 99 -10.02 -5.64 -17.60
CA GLY A 99 -10.33 -6.23 -18.91
C GLY A 99 -11.80 -6.64 -19.02
N VAL A 100 -12.47 -6.84 -17.87
CA VAL A 100 -13.90 -7.11 -17.77
C VAL A 100 -14.74 -5.82 -17.62
N ARG A 101 -14.18 -4.71 -17.13
CA ARG A 101 -14.94 -3.51 -16.69
C ARG A 101 -14.64 -2.18 -17.39
N GLY A 102 -13.54 -2.04 -18.12
CA GLY A 102 -13.30 -0.88 -18.99
C GLY A 102 -12.98 0.46 -18.30
N GLU A 103 -12.64 0.49 -17.01
CA GLU A 103 -12.36 1.72 -16.26
C GLU A 103 -10.92 1.75 -15.74
N VAL A 104 -10.05 2.67 -16.19
CA VAL A 104 -8.69 2.81 -15.63
C VAL A 104 -8.35 4.28 -15.38
N ASP A 105 -8.02 4.63 -14.14
CA ASP A 105 -7.13 5.78 -13.88
C ASP A 105 -6.29 5.58 -12.61
N TRP A 106 -6.90 5.13 -11.50
CA TRP A 106 -6.26 5.19 -10.19
C TRP A 106 -5.21 4.10 -9.90
N THR A 107 -5.48 2.83 -10.20
CA THR A 107 -4.54 1.75 -9.84
C THR A 107 -3.31 1.70 -10.73
N SER A 108 -3.46 2.05 -12.01
CA SER A 108 -2.31 2.20 -12.91
C SER A 108 -1.37 3.30 -12.41
N ALA A 109 -1.91 4.44 -11.99
CA ALA A 109 -1.11 5.53 -11.42
C ALA A 109 -0.32 5.10 -10.17
N ILE A 110 -0.89 4.26 -9.30
CA ILE A 110 -0.17 3.71 -8.13
C ILE A 110 0.96 2.77 -8.58
N VAL A 111 0.69 1.88 -9.53
CA VAL A 111 1.69 0.94 -10.09
C VAL A 111 2.83 1.70 -10.78
N ASP A 112 2.51 2.73 -11.56
CA ASP A 112 3.48 3.56 -12.26
C ASP A 112 4.33 4.35 -11.26
N ALA A 113 3.70 4.95 -10.25
CA ALA A 113 4.41 5.64 -9.17
C ALA A 113 5.34 4.69 -8.39
N ALA A 114 4.87 3.48 -8.08
CA ALA A 114 5.67 2.44 -7.44
C ALA A 114 6.87 2.06 -8.32
N SER A 115 6.65 1.89 -9.61
CA SER A 115 7.68 1.50 -10.58
C SER A 115 8.74 2.58 -10.78
N VAL A 116 8.33 3.85 -10.85
CA VAL A 116 9.25 5.00 -10.92
C VAL A 116 10.09 5.11 -9.66
N ARG A 117 9.49 4.91 -8.47
CA ARG A 117 10.21 5.01 -7.20
C ARG A 117 11.10 3.81 -6.93
N ALA A 118 10.68 2.60 -7.31
CA ALA A 118 11.53 1.40 -7.23
C ALA A 118 12.80 1.57 -8.06
N LYS A 119 12.72 2.16 -9.26
CA LYS A 119 13.89 2.46 -10.10
C LYS A 119 14.81 3.56 -9.55
N ARG A 120 14.32 4.42 -8.65
CA ARG A 120 15.09 5.55 -8.06
C ARG A 120 15.71 5.24 -6.69
N GLY A 121 15.39 4.11 -6.06
CA GLY A 121 15.91 3.72 -4.74
C GLY A 121 17.29 3.03 -4.77
N ASP A 122 17.86 2.83 -5.96
CA ASP A 122 19.06 2.01 -6.19
C ASP A 122 20.35 2.85 -6.29
N ARG A 123 20.49 3.92 -5.50
CA ARG A 123 21.65 4.82 -5.56
C ARG A 123 22.18 5.23 -4.19
#